data_AF-A0A2I1E6V2-F1
#
_entry.id   AF-A0A2I1E6V2-F1
#
_cell.length_a   1.000
_cell.length_b   1.000
_cell.length_c   1.000
_cell.angle_alpha   90.00
_cell.angle_beta   90.00
_cell.angle_gamma   90.00
#
_symmetry.space_group_name_H-M   'P 1'
#
loop_
_entity.id
_entity.type
_entity.pdbx_description
1 polymer ?
#
loop_
_entity_poly.entity_id
_entity_poly.type
_entity_poly.pdbx_seq_one_letter_code
_entity_poly.pdbx_strand_id
1 'polypeptide(L)'
;MIVFGLIGCVYVFYRIYKQWIYSKRKLAIIYRLPFYTACTDFLINCNFFVNMLHTAIYAQVWDDTPCKIIGALNWAFLTINLCFYAVIAVITYLRICREINFNYGKYDYKLWLIVIAGSIIIQLINLQNNGKREYWCAAKSGQINSAIILFSTITIVLTIILFCYISILKKIHKTINFLRLSLPSNQDDRSNNRNESNANNDRIDGISALERYSEVEKRATKKILSYITMFILQWIPMSISQGARLVLNEEPWVYIMGTIGRSFGGIGNVIQFIINEGFIPKSYNNDELLENSRSNINNNNENKIVIISEGGK
;
A
#
# COMPACT_ATOMS: atom_id res chain seq x y z
N MET A 1 -12.00 -4.43 19.52
CA MET A 1 -11.21 -4.48 18.26
C MET A 1 -10.66 -3.11 17.86
N ILE A 2 -11.44 -2.03 17.87
CA ILE A 2 -11.00 -0.66 17.48
C ILE A 2 -9.77 -0.19 18.27
N VAL A 3 -9.74 -0.43 19.59
CA VAL A 3 -8.59 -0.08 20.45
C VAL A 3 -7.30 -0.77 19.98
N PHE A 4 -7.36 -2.04 19.56
CA PHE A 4 -6.21 -2.73 18.99
C PHE A 4 -5.78 -2.11 17.65
N GLY A 5 -6.72 -1.64 16.84
CA GLY A 5 -6.43 -0.88 15.62
C GLY A 5 -5.66 0.41 15.91
N LEU A 6 -6.08 1.17 16.93
CA LEU A 6 -5.40 2.40 17.37
C LEU A 6 -3.99 2.11 17.91
N ILE A 7 -3.86 1.14 18.81
CA ILE A 7 -2.56 0.70 19.34
C ILE A 7 -1.64 0.28 18.19
N GLY A 8 -2.20 -0.41 17.18
CA GLY A 8 -1.44 -0.80 16.01
C GLY A 8 -0.93 0.38 15.18
N CYS A 9 -1.75 1.40 14.96
CA CYS A 9 -1.31 2.62 14.27
C CYS A 9 -0.20 3.34 15.06
N VAL A 10 -0.35 3.47 16.38
CA VAL A 10 0.68 4.06 17.26
C VAL A 10 1.98 3.27 17.22
N TYR A 11 1.92 1.94 17.19
CA TYR A 11 3.09 1.09 17.04
C TYR A 11 3.83 1.36 15.72
N VAL A 12 3.10 1.47 14.60
CA VAL A 12 3.69 1.79 13.29
C VAL A 12 4.36 3.18 13.33
N PHE A 13 3.70 4.19 13.90
CA PHE A 13 4.29 5.52 14.07
C PHE A 13 5.58 5.49 14.89
N TYR A 14 5.57 4.78 16.02
CA TYR A 14 6.76 4.62 16.87
C TYR A 14 7.92 3.95 16.12
N ARG A 15 7.65 2.87 15.38
CA ARG A 15 8.68 2.16 14.60
C ARG A 15 9.26 3.03 13.49
N ILE A 16 8.42 3.78 12.79
CA ILE A 16 8.87 4.68 11.70
C ILE A 16 9.66 5.85 12.27
N TYR A 17 9.24 6.40 13.40
CA TYR A 17 10.00 7.43 14.12
C TYR A 17 11.40 6.94 14.53
N LYS A 18 11.49 5.72 15.10
CA LYS A 18 12.77 5.11 15.46
C LYS A 18 13.67 4.91 14.23
N GLN A 19 13.10 4.44 13.11
CA GLN A 19 13.84 4.28 11.86
C GLN A 19 14.31 5.63 11.29
N TRP A 20 13.49 6.67 11.41
CA TRP A 20 13.82 8.02 10.95
C TRP A 20 14.98 8.64 11.74
N ILE A 21 15.03 8.44 13.06
CA ILE A 21 16.17 8.81 13.90
C ILE A 21 17.42 8.06 13.45
N TYR A 22 17.30 6.74 13.28
CA TYR A 22 18.43 5.87 12.93
C TYR A 22 19.02 6.22 11.55
N SER A 23 18.17 6.61 10.59
CA SER A 23 18.57 6.97 9.22
C SER A 23 18.93 8.45 9.03
N LYS A 24 19.42 9.13 10.08
CA LYS A 24 19.85 10.54 10.04
C LYS A 24 18.80 11.48 9.41
N ARG A 25 17.52 11.26 9.74
CA ARG A 25 16.37 12.03 9.25
C ARG A 25 16.01 11.90 7.76
N LYS A 26 16.56 10.90 7.04
CA LYS A 26 16.15 10.58 5.66
C LYS A 26 15.32 9.30 5.66
N LEU A 27 14.05 9.38 5.25
CA LEU A 27 13.17 8.22 5.20
C LEU A 27 12.96 7.75 3.74
N ALA A 28 13.34 6.51 3.48
CA ALA A 28 13.11 5.85 2.19
C ALA A 28 11.61 5.68 1.90
N ILE A 29 11.24 5.70 0.62
CA ILE A 29 9.85 5.60 0.16
C ILE A 29 9.12 4.36 0.68
N ILE A 30 9.86 3.30 0.97
CA ILE A 30 9.34 2.01 1.46
C ILE A 30 8.69 2.12 2.84
N TYR A 31 9.10 3.07 3.67
CA TYR A 31 8.53 3.34 4.99
C TYR A 31 7.41 4.39 4.94
N ARG A 32 7.33 5.19 3.86
CA ARG A 32 6.32 6.22 3.71
C ARG A 32 4.94 5.64 3.43
N LEU A 33 4.85 4.59 2.61
CA LEU A 33 3.57 3.92 2.33
C LEU A 33 2.87 3.40 3.61
N PRO A 34 3.53 2.58 4.45
CA PRO A 34 2.95 2.14 5.72
C PRO A 34 2.63 3.29 6.69
N PHE A 35 3.42 4.37 6.65
CA PHE A 35 3.13 5.56 7.44
C PHE A 35 1.80 6.19 7.03
N TYR A 36 1.60 6.40 5.73
CA TYR A 36 0.42 7.05 5.21
C TYR A 36 -0.85 6.21 5.41
N THR A 37 -0.78 4.89 5.20
CA THR A 37 -1.91 4.00 5.50
C THR A 37 -2.23 4.04 7.00
N ALA A 38 -1.22 3.99 7.88
CA ALA A 38 -1.42 4.12 9.32
C ALA A 38 -2.02 5.49 9.73
N CYS A 39 -1.66 6.59 9.06
CA CYS A 39 -2.29 7.89 9.30
C CYS A 39 -3.78 7.88 8.99
N THR A 40 -4.17 7.37 7.83
CA THR A 40 -5.59 7.31 7.44
C THR A 40 -6.38 6.34 8.31
N ASP A 41 -5.82 5.17 8.64
CA ASP A 41 -6.47 4.20 9.54
C ASP A 41 -6.59 4.73 10.97
N PHE A 42 -5.61 5.52 11.44
CA PHE A 42 -5.71 6.21 12.73
C PHE A 42 -6.90 7.17 12.75
N LEU A 43 -7.09 7.99 11.70
CA LEU A 43 -8.23 8.89 11.59
C LEU A 43 -9.58 8.15 11.56
N ILE A 44 -9.67 7.06 10.79
CA ILE A 44 -10.86 6.20 10.76
C ILE A 44 -11.16 5.66 12.15
N ASN A 45 -10.17 5.07 12.82
CA ASN A 45 -10.36 4.44 14.12
C ASN A 45 -10.67 5.48 15.22
N CYS A 46 -10.04 6.66 15.21
CA CYS A 46 -10.33 7.73 16.17
C CYS A 46 -11.76 8.25 16.00
N ASN A 47 -12.17 8.58 14.78
CA ASN A 47 -13.53 9.05 14.52
C ASN A 47 -14.58 8.00 14.92
N PHE A 48 -14.35 6.74 14.55
CA PHE A 48 -15.25 5.66 14.88
C PHE A 48 -15.27 5.35 16.39
N PHE A 49 -14.14 5.45 17.08
CA PHE A 49 -14.05 5.31 18.52
C PHE A 49 -14.88 6.37 19.24
N VAL A 50 -14.77 7.65 18.86
CA VAL A 50 -15.58 8.75 19.43
C VAL A 50 -17.08 8.49 19.21
N ASN A 51 -17.46 8.06 18.02
CA ASN A 51 -18.84 7.75 17.67
C ASN A 51 -19.40 6.62 18.56
N MET A 52 -18.66 5.52 18.69
CA MET A 52 -19.05 4.36 19.51
C MET A 52 -19.02 4.65 21.01
N LEU A 53 -18.04 5.42 21.49
CA LEU A 53 -17.91 5.77 22.90
C LEU A 53 -19.11 6.58 23.38
N HIS A 54 -19.60 7.52 22.57
CA HIS A 54 -20.82 8.26 22.88
C HIS A 54 -22.02 7.33 23.02
N THR A 55 -22.25 6.45 22.04
CA THR A 55 -23.35 5.48 22.12
C THR A 55 -23.22 4.57 23.34
N ALA A 56 -22.00 4.16 23.70
CA ALA A 56 -21.77 3.31 24.87
C ALA A 56 -22.05 4.00 26.21
N ILE A 57 -21.75 5.29 26.33
CA ILE A 57 -21.96 6.06 27.57
C ILE A 57 -23.43 6.47 27.73
N TYR A 58 -24.04 6.97 26.67
CA TYR A 58 -25.37 7.58 26.74
C TYR A 58 -26.50 6.65 26.30
N ALA A 59 -26.19 5.41 25.89
CA ALA A 59 -27.13 4.46 25.27
C ALA A 59 -27.92 5.03 24.08
N GLN A 60 -27.42 6.12 23.49
CA GLN A 60 -28.00 6.81 22.35
C GLN A 60 -26.89 7.32 21.43
N VAL A 61 -27.16 7.25 20.14
CA VAL A 61 -26.36 7.92 19.10
C VAL A 61 -26.57 9.43 19.15
N TRP A 62 -25.59 10.17 18.63
CA TRP A 62 -25.61 11.63 18.56
C TRP A 62 -26.89 12.21 17.95
N ASP A 63 -27.21 13.44 18.36
CA ASP A 63 -28.30 14.24 17.79
C ASP A 63 -28.07 14.55 16.30
N ASP A 64 -29.12 14.95 15.58
CA ASP A 64 -29.13 14.99 14.12
C ASP A 64 -27.96 15.77 13.50
N THR A 65 -27.69 16.99 13.95
CA THR A 65 -26.62 17.84 13.41
C THR A 65 -25.22 17.26 13.69
N PRO A 66 -24.81 16.97 14.94
CA PRO A 66 -23.50 16.37 15.20
C PRO A 66 -23.36 14.98 14.54
N CYS A 67 -24.45 14.21 14.45
CA CYS A 67 -24.44 12.90 13.81
C CYS A 67 -24.14 12.98 12.31
N LYS A 68 -24.72 13.96 11.60
CA LYS A 68 -24.40 14.22 10.18
C LYS A 68 -22.92 14.56 9.98
N ILE A 69 -22.35 15.39 10.85
CA ILE A 69 -20.92 15.79 10.78
C ILE A 69 -20.01 14.59 11.02
N ILE A 70 -20.27 13.82 12.09
CA ILE A 70 -19.49 12.61 12.41
C ILE A 70 -19.60 11.57 11.30
N GLY A 71 -20.81 11.36 10.76
CA GLY A 71 -21.04 10.46 9.63
C GLY A 71 -20.27 10.90 8.37
N ALA A 72 -20.28 12.20 8.06
CA ALA A 72 -19.56 12.77 6.93
C ALA A 72 -18.03 12.63 7.09
N LEU A 73 -17.49 12.88 8.29
CA LEU A 73 -16.07 12.68 8.58
C LEU A 73 -15.66 11.21 8.47
N ASN A 74 -16.47 10.29 9.00
CA ASN A 74 -16.24 8.85 8.86
C ASN A 74 -16.18 8.45 7.37
N TRP A 75 -17.11 8.98 6.57
CA TRP A 75 -17.13 8.77 5.12
C TRP A 75 -15.88 9.34 4.41
N ALA A 76 -15.49 10.55 4.77
CA ALA A 76 -14.29 11.20 4.24
C ALA A 76 -13.05 10.33 4.50
N PHE A 77 -12.83 9.90 5.75
CA PHE A 77 -11.65 9.11 6.09
C PHE A 77 -11.63 7.74 5.39
N LEU A 78 -12.79 7.07 5.26
CA LEU A 78 -12.91 5.82 4.51
C LEU A 78 -12.57 6.02 3.02
N THR A 79 -13.08 7.07 2.40
CA THR A 79 -12.83 7.35 0.98
C THR A 79 -11.41 7.81 0.71
N ILE A 80 -10.79 8.60 1.60
CA ILE A 80 -9.36 8.92 1.56
C ILE A 80 -8.54 7.63 1.56
N ASN A 81 -8.82 6.71 2.49
CA ASN A 81 -8.09 5.45 2.59
C ASN A 81 -8.24 4.58 1.32
N LEU A 82 -9.45 4.47 0.75
CA LEU A 82 -9.69 3.77 -0.53
C LEU A 82 -8.94 4.40 -1.70
N CYS A 83 -9.05 5.71 -1.87
CA CYS A 83 -8.33 6.43 -2.92
C CYS A 83 -6.82 6.27 -2.76
N PHE A 84 -6.33 6.21 -1.52
CA PHE A 84 -4.92 6.00 -1.21
C PHE A 84 -4.42 4.64 -1.72
N TYR A 85 -5.16 3.56 -1.46
CA TYR A 85 -4.83 2.24 -2.00
C TYR A 85 -4.80 2.22 -3.54
N ALA A 86 -5.77 2.86 -4.20
CA ALA A 86 -5.80 2.96 -5.65
C ALA A 86 -4.59 3.72 -6.21
N VAL A 87 -4.28 4.89 -5.64
CA VAL A 87 -3.15 5.74 -6.08
C VAL A 87 -1.82 5.01 -5.87
N ILE A 88 -1.62 4.32 -4.75
CA ILE A 88 -0.43 3.49 -4.51
C ILE A 88 -0.27 2.41 -5.57
N ALA A 89 -1.35 1.68 -5.88
CA ALA A 89 -1.31 0.60 -6.85
C ALA A 89 -0.92 1.11 -8.24
N VAL A 90 -1.56 2.20 -8.68
CA VAL A 90 -1.29 2.82 -9.99
C VAL A 90 0.13 3.35 -10.07
N ILE A 91 0.60 4.06 -9.04
CA ILE A 91 1.98 4.57 -8.99
C ILE A 91 3.00 3.44 -9.04
N THR A 92 2.76 2.36 -8.31
CA THR A 92 3.65 1.20 -8.28
C THR A 92 3.68 0.53 -9.66
N TYR A 93 2.54 0.41 -10.32
CA TYR A 93 2.45 -0.07 -11.70
C TYR A 93 3.21 0.84 -12.66
N LEU A 94 3.03 2.16 -12.60
CA LEU A 94 3.72 3.11 -13.48
C LEU A 94 5.24 3.07 -13.29
N ARG A 95 5.70 2.96 -12.04
CA ARG A 95 7.14 2.84 -11.75
C ARG A 95 7.73 1.54 -12.29
N ILE A 96 7.07 0.39 -12.09
CA ILE A 96 7.65 -0.92 -12.44
C ILE A 96 7.45 -1.26 -13.91
N CYS A 97 6.25 -1.07 -14.44
CA CYS A 97 5.91 -1.50 -15.80
C CYS A 97 6.25 -0.45 -16.85
N ARG A 98 6.14 0.84 -16.50
CA ARG A 98 6.37 1.96 -17.42
C ARG A 98 7.66 2.73 -17.13
N GLU A 99 8.35 2.42 -16.03
CA GLU A 99 9.59 3.10 -15.63
C GLU A 99 9.43 4.62 -15.43
N ILE A 100 8.18 5.07 -15.21
CA ILE A 100 7.85 6.48 -14.98
C ILE A 100 8.00 6.78 -13.48
N ASN A 101 8.96 7.63 -13.15
CA ASN A 101 9.18 8.09 -11.78
C ASN A 101 8.59 9.49 -11.58
N PHE A 102 7.53 9.59 -10.78
CA PHE A 102 7.00 10.88 -10.36
C PHE A 102 7.78 11.45 -9.17
N ASN A 103 7.98 12.77 -9.19
CA ASN A 103 8.43 13.51 -8.02
C ASN A 103 7.21 14.01 -7.22
N TYR A 104 6.96 13.39 -6.06
CA TYR A 104 5.82 13.69 -5.20
C TYR A 104 6.01 14.97 -4.35
N GLY A 105 7.20 15.58 -4.40
CA GLY A 105 7.58 16.74 -3.58
C GLY A 105 8.27 16.35 -2.28
N LYS A 106 8.82 17.34 -1.55
CA LYS A 106 9.64 17.11 -0.34
C LYS A 106 8.93 16.29 0.75
N TYR A 107 7.60 16.41 0.83
CA TYR A 107 6.74 15.70 1.80
C TYR A 107 5.62 14.89 1.13
N ASP A 108 5.81 14.55 -0.15
CA ASP A 108 4.82 13.82 -0.94
C ASP A 108 3.43 14.52 -0.99
N TYR A 109 3.38 15.85 -0.83
CA TYR A 109 2.13 16.61 -0.77
C TYR A 109 1.31 16.50 -2.07
N LYS A 110 1.96 16.31 -3.23
CA LYS A 110 1.27 16.12 -4.51
C LYS A 110 0.48 14.82 -4.54
N LEU A 111 0.98 13.76 -3.88
CA LEU A 111 0.29 12.48 -3.73
C LEU A 111 -0.99 12.67 -2.89
N TRP A 112 -0.85 13.30 -1.73
CA TRP A 112 -1.96 13.58 -0.83
C TRP A 112 -3.03 14.47 -1.47
N LEU A 113 -2.62 15.45 -2.28
CA LEU A 113 -3.55 16.31 -3.00
C LEU A 113 -4.46 15.51 -3.95
N ILE A 114 -3.89 14.57 -4.73
CA ILE A 114 -4.67 13.71 -5.65
C ILE A 114 -5.66 12.84 -4.87
N VAL A 115 -5.22 12.26 -3.75
CA VAL A 115 -6.03 11.38 -2.90
C VAL A 115 -7.19 12.15 -2.27
N ILE A 116 -6.91 13.31 -1.69
CA ILE A 116 -7.91 14.16 -1.04
C ILE A 116 -8.89 14.70 -2.09
N ALA A 117 -8.42 15.13 -3.25
CA ALA A 117 -9.29 15.57 -4.34
C ALA A 117 -10.25 14.47 -4.79
N GLY A 118 -9.75 13.23 -4.99
CA GLY A 118 -10.59 12.08 -5.33
C GLY A 118 -11.64 11.76 -4.26
N SER A 119 -11.23 11.80 -2.99
CA SER A 119 -12.15 11.59 -1.86
C SER A 119 -13.23 12.67 -1.78
N ILE A 120 -12.88 13.96 -1.99
CA ILE A 120 -13.84 15.07 -1.99
C ILE A 120 -14.91 14.86 -3.07
N ILE A 121 -14.52 14.43 -4.28
CA ILE A 121 -15.48 14.16 -5.36
C ILE A 121 -16.48 13.08 -4.93
N ILE A 122 -16.00 11.97 -4.36
CA ILE A 122 -16.88 10.88 -3.87
C ILE A 122 -17.77 11.38 -2.72
N GLN A 123 -17.24 12.24 -1.84
CA GLN A 123 -17.96 12.79 -0.71
C GLN A 123 -19.07 13.76 -1.14
N LEU A 124 -18.83 14.59 -2.16
CA LEU A 124 -19.85 15.49 -2.71
C LEU A 124 -21.05 14.72 -3.26
N ILE A 125 -20.82 13.57 -3.90
CA ILE A 125 -21.90 12.69 -4.39
C ILE A 125 -22.73 12.10 -3.23
N ASN A 126 -22.12 11.87 -2.06
CA ASN A 126 -22.78 11.24 -0.91
C ASN A 126 -23.21 12.22 0.20
N LEU A 127 -23.05 13.53 0.02
CA LEU A 127 -23.16 14.51 1.10
C LEU A 127 -24.53 14.51 1.81
N GLN A 128 -25.60 14.34 1.02
CA GLN A 128 -26.99 14.40 1.51
C GLN A 128 -27.47 13.13 2.23
N ASN A 129 -26.70 12.03 2.16
CA ASN A 129 -27.14 10.72 2.65
C ASN A 129 -26.62 10.37 4.06
N ASN A 130 -25.91 11.29 4.70
CA ASN A 130 -25.35 11.08 6.04
C ASN A 130 -26.41 11.32 7.12
N GLY A 131 -26.37 10.53 8.19
CA GLY A 131 -27.31 10.64 9.30
C GLY A 131 -27.22 9.53 10.33
N LYS A 132 -28.27 9.47 11.15
CA LYS A 132 -28.42 8.55 12.28
C LYS A 132 -28.71 7.11 11.82
N ARG A 133 -28.06 6.14 12.46
CA ARG A 133 -28.41 4.71 12.45
C ARG A 133 -28.65 4.23 13.87
N GLU A 134 -29.02 2.96 14.02
CA GLU A 134 -29.32 2.33 15.30
C GLU A 134 -28.14 2.39 16.29
N TYR A 135 -26.93 2.00 15.85
CA TYR A 135 -25.76 1.91 16.75
C TYR A 135 -24.73 3.06 16.61
N TRP A 136 -24.72 3.78 15.49
CA TRP A 136 -23.76 4.86 15.25
C TRP A 136 -24.18 5.82 14.13
N CYS A 137 -23.47 6.94 14.03
CA CYS A 137 -23.64 7.92 12.95
C CYS A 137 -22.87 7.52 11.68
N ALA A 138 -23.58 7.38 10.54
CA ALA A 138 -23.00 7.04 9.25
C ALA A 138 -23.95 7.45 8.11
N ALA A 139 -24.32 6.52 7.23
CA ALA A 139 -25.38 6.73 6.23
C ALA A 139 -26.75 6.54 6.90
N LYS A 140 -27.72 7.40 6.55
CA LYS A 140 -29.08 7.37 7.10
C LYS A 140 -29.73 5.98 6.92
N SER A 141 -30.43 5.49 7.94
CA SER A 141 -31.20 4.23 7.87
C SER A 141 -32.25 4.28 6.74
N GLY A 142 -32.48 3.15 6.08
CA GLY A 142 -33.40 3.02 4.94
C GLY A 142 -32.90 3.61 3.61
N GLN A 143 -31.74 4.29 3.57
CA GLN A 143 -31.13 4.77 2.33
C GLN A 143 -30.04 3.82 1.81
N ILE A 144 -30.17 3.41 0.54
CA ILE A 144 -29.21 2.52 -0.14
C ILE A 144 -28.09 3.27 -0.86
N ASN A 145 -28.26 4.56 -1.19
CA ASN A 145 -27.33 5.32 -2.04
C ASN A 145 -25.88 5.27 -1.54
N SER A 146 -25.66 5.53 -0.24
CA SER A 146 -24.30 5.43 0.32
C SER A 146 -23.75 4.00 0.22
N ALA A 147 -24.57 2.99 0.51
CA ALA A 147 -24.13 1.60 0.42
C ALA A 147 -23.70 1.25 -1.01
N ILE A 148 -24.47 1.67 -2.02
CA ILE A 148 -24.14 1.49 -3.43
C ILE A 148 -22.82 2.18 -3.76
N ILE A 149 -22.69 3.47 -3.45
CA ILE A 149 -21.49 4.25 -3.77
C ILE A 149 -20.24 3.61 -3.19
N LEU A 150 -20.29 3.20 -1.91
CA LEU A 150 -19.13 2.59 -1.26
C LEU A 150 -18.85 1.18 -1.77
N PHE A 151 -19.87 0.35 -1.99
CA PHE A 151 -19.70 -0.98 -2.56
C PHE A 151 -19.09 -0.91 -3.97
N SER A 152 -19.60 -0.02 -4.81
CA SER A 152 -19.07 0.24 -6.15
C SER A 152 -17.64 0.78 -6.10
N THR A 153 -17.35 1.71 -5.20
CA THR A 153 -15.99 2.26 -5.03
C THR A 153 -15.00 1.18 -4.61
N ILE A 154 -15.35 0.35 -3.61
CA ILE A 154 -14.48 -0.76 -3.18
C ILE A 154 -14.22 -1.72 -4.34
N THR A 155 -15.26 -2.07 -5.10
CA THR A 155 -15.15 -2.99 -6.24
C THR A 155 -14.24 -2.40 -7.33
N ILE A 156 -14.43 -1.13 -7.70
CA ILE A 156 -13.59 -0.45 -8.71
C ILE A 156 -12.11 -0.41 -8.25
N VAL A 157 -11.86 -0.04 -7.00
CA VAL A 157 -10.51 0.01 -6.44
C VAL A 157 -9.88 -1.38 -6.43
N LEU A 158 -10.62 -2.43 -6.06
CA LEU A 158 -10.14 -3.80 -6.11
C LEU A 158 -9.75 -4.21 -7.53
N THR A 159 -10.57 -3.90 -8.53
CA THR A 159 -10.27 -4.20 -9.94
C THR A 159 -9.00 -3.47 -10.40
N ILE A 160 -8.82 -2.20 -10.03
CA ILE A 160 -7.60 -1.43 -10.33
C ILE A 160 -6.37 -2.09 -9.69
N ILE A 161 -6.46 -2.47 -8.42
CA ILE A 161 -5.37 -3.13 -7.69
C ILE A 161 -5.00 -4.45 -8.37
N LEU A 162 -5.99 -5.30 -8.68
CA LEU A 162 -5.77 -6.58 -9.33
C LEU A 162 -5.14 -6.42 -10.73
N PHE A 163 -5.64 -5.45 -11.52
CA PHE A 163 -5.06 -5.14 -12.83
C PHE A 163 -3.60 -4.69 -12.73
N CYS A 164 -3.32 -3.75 -11.82
CA CYS A 164 -1.96 -3.25 -11.58
C CYS A 164 -1.04 -4.40 -11.17
N TYR A 165 -1.50 -5.27 -10.27
CA TYR A 165 -0.75 -6.42 -9.77
C TYR A 165 -0.41 -7.44 -10.86
N ILE A 166 -1.42 -7.90 -11.61
CA ILE A 166 -1.22 -8.86 -12.69
C ILE A 166 -0.22 -8.29 -13.71
N SER A 167 -0.31 -7.00 -14.01
CA SER A 167 0.61 -6.34 -14.93
C SER A 167 2.04 -6.29 -14.39
N ILE A 168 2.22 -6.00 -13.10
CA ILE A 168 3.52 -6.01 -12.42
C ILE A 168 4.13 -7.40 -12.48
N LEU A 169 3.37 -8.44 -12.10
CA LEU A 169 3.83 -9.82 -12.15
C LEU A 169 4.24 -10.23 -13.57
N LYS A 170 3.44 -9.88 -14.59
CA LYS A 170 3.77 -10.17 -15.99
C LYS A 170 5.08 -9.50 -16.43
N LYS A 171 5.31 -8.24 -16.06
CA LYS A 171 6.56 -7.52 -16.39
C LYS A 171 7.75 -8.19 -15.73
N ILE A 172 7.65 -8.52 -14.44
CA ILE A 172 8.75 -9.14 -13.69
C ILE A 172 9.07 -10.55 -14.26
N HIS A 173 8.05 -11.38 -14.45
CA HIS A 173 8.22 -12.73 -15.01
C HIS A 173 8.86 -12.69 -16.41
N LYS A 174 8.45 -11.74 -17.26
CA LYS A 174 9.06 -11.53 -18.58
C LYS A 174 10.55 -11.18 -18.47
N THR A 175 10.92 -10.27 -17.58
CA THR A 175 12.32 -9.87 -17.37
C THR A 175 13.17 -11.06 -16.90
N ILE A 176 12.65 -11.90 -16.01
CA ILE A 176 13.38 -13.07 -15.51
C ILE A 176 13.55 -14.14 -16.57
N ASN A 177 12.50 -14.43 -17.34
CA ASN A 177 12.61 -15.38 -18.44
C ASN A 177 13.62 -14.90 -19.48
N PHE A 178 13.66 -13.58 -19.76
CA PHE A 178 14.69 -13.00 -20.61
C PHE A 178 16.10 -13.22 -20.05
N LEU A 179 16.33 -12.94 -18.75
CA LEU A 179 17.63 -13.24 -18.13
C LEU A 179 17.99 -14.73 -18.20
N ARG A 180 17.04 -15.63 -17.98
CA ARG A 180 17.24 -17.09 -18.08
C ARG A 180 17.62 -17.53 -19.50
N LEU A 181 17.03 -16.92 -20.52
CA LEU A 181 17.33 -17.21 -21.93
C LEU A 181 18.71 -16.68 -22.35
N SER A 182 19.17 -15.58 -21.75
CA SER A 182 20.51 -15.03 -22.01
C SER A 182 21.65 -15.79 -21.32
N LEU A 183 21.35 -16.77 -20.45
CA LEU A 183 22.37 -17.60 -19.82
C LEU A 183 22.86 -18.68 -20.80
N PRO A 184 24.17 -18.80 -21.05
CA PRO A 184 24.72 -19.84 -21.92
C PRO A 184 24.43 -21.23 -21.34
N SER A 185 23.82 -22.10 -22.14
CA SER A 185 23.57 -23.50 -21.79
C SER A 185 24.87 -24.30 -21.79
N ASN A 186 25.01 -25.28 -20.88
CA ASN A 186 26.03 -26.32 -20.96
C ASN A 186 25.90 -27.02 -22.32
N GLN A 187 26.67 -26.60 -23.31
CA GLN A 187 26.98 -27.43 -24.46
C GLN A 187 28.39 -27.94 -24.21
N ASP A 188 28.48 -29.26 -23.98
CA ASP A 188 29.73 -30.02 -23.86
C ASP A 188 30.47 -30.03 -25.21
N ASP A 189 30.89 -28.86 -25.68
CA ASP A 189 31.81 -28.79 -26.82
C ASP A 189 33.23 -28.88 -26.29
N ARG A 190 33.67 -30.14 -26.26
CA ARG A 190 35.04 -30.60 -26.06
C ARG A 190 35.95 -29.98 -27.13
N SER A 191 36.31 -28.70 -27.00
CA SER A 191 37.32 -28.06 -27.86
C SER A 191 38.14 -26.99 -27.13
N ASN A 192 39.39 -27.39 -26.83
CA ASN A 192 40.61 -26.59 -26.67
C ASN A 192 40.56 -25.24 -25.91
N ASN A 193 40.88 -25.33 -24.61
CA ASN A 193 41.95 -24.61 -23.90
C ASN A 193 42.42 -23.27 -24.50
N ARG A 194 41.82 -22.18 -24.01
CA ARG A 194 42.47 -20.92 -23.53
C ARG A 194 41.47 -19.83 -23.11
N ASN A 195 40.18 -19.93 -23.49
CA ASN A 195 39.12 -18.96 -23.15
C ASN A 195 38.10 -19.46 -22.10
N GLU A 196 38.33 -20.64 -21.52
CA GLU A 196 37.39 -21.32 -20.63
C GLU A 196 37.21 -20.60 -19.28
N SER A 197 38.24 -19.88 -18.80
CA SER A 197 38.18 -19.09 -17.56
C SER A 197 37.25 -17.87 -17.68
N ASN A 198 37.28 -17.15 -18.81
CA ASN A 198 36.44 -15.98 -19.01
C ASN A 198 34.97 -16.37 -19.20
N ALA A 199 34.72 -17.41 -20.00
CA ALA A 199 33.36 -17.93 -20.20
C ALA A 199 32.73 -18.48 -18.90
N ASN A 200 33.53 -19.12 -18.03
CA ASN A 200 33.06 -19.57 -16.72
C ASN A 200 32.79 -18.40 -15.77
N ASN A 201 33.62 -17.35 -15.77
CA ASN A 201 33.39 -16.15 -14.96
C ASN A 201 32.12 -15.41 -15.39
N ASP A 202 31.91 -15.18 -16.70
CA ASP A 202 30.71 -14.53 -17.23
C ASP A 202 29.42 -15.30 -16.88
N ARG A 203 29.52 -16.64 -16.85
CA ARG A 203 28.40 -17.51 -16.46
C ARG A 203 28.09 -17.42 -14.96
N ILE A 204 29.11 -17.42 -14.10
CA ILE A 204 28.95 -17.25 -12.65
C ILE A 204 28.34 -15.88 -12.34
N ASP A 205 28.79 -14.83 -13.05
CA ASP A 205 28.23 -13.48 -12.95
C ASP A 205 26.77 -13.43 -13.42
N GLY A 206 26.43 -14.10 -14.52
CA GLY A 206 25.04 -14.22 -15.00
C GLY A 206 24.11 -14.95 -14.01
N ILE A 207 24.57 -16.03 -13.40
CA ILE A 207 23.81 -16.80 -12.39
C ILE A 207 23.60 -15.96 -11.12
N SER A 208 24.65 -15.29 -10.64
CA SER A 208 24.57 -14.44 -9.44
C SER A 208 23.68 -13.21 -9.67
N ALA A 209 23.70 -12.61 -10.87
CA ALA A 209 22.79 -11.54 -11.26
C ALA A 209 21.33 -12.04 -11.29
N LEU A 210 21.07 -13.21 -11.89
CA LEU A 210 19.73 -13.81 -11.92
C LEU A 210 19.22 -14.11 -10.50
N GLU A 211 20.05 -14.66 -9.63
CA GLU A 211 19.71 -14.95 -8.24
C GLU A 211 19.36 -13.66 -7.49
N ARG A 212 20.19 -12.62 -7.60
CA ARG A 212 19.95 -11.30 -7.00
C ARG A 212 18.64 -10.67 -7.51
N TYR A 213 18.37 -10.76 -8.82
CA TYR A 213 17.10 -10.31 -9.40
C TYR A 213 15.90 -11.10 -8.88
N SER A 214 16.01 -12.42 -8.74
CA SER A 214 14.96 -13.28 -8.20
C SER A 214 14.65 -12.98 -6.73
N GLU A 215 15.66 -12.63 -5.93
CA GLU A 215 15.46 -12.20 -4.55
C GLU A 215 14.76 -10.84 -4.46
N VAL A 216 15.17 -9.89 -5.29
CA VAL A 216 14.55 -8.56 -5.38
C VAL A 216 13.10 -8.69 -5.84
N GLU A 217 12.80 -9.55 -6.83
CA GLU A 217 11.43 -9.92 -7.22
C GLU A 217 10.66 -10.46 -6.01
N LYS A 218 11.19 -11.49 -5.34
CA LYS A 218 10.49 -12.16 -4.25
C LYS A 218 10.15 -11.17 -3.14
N ARG A 219 11.04 -10.22 -2.85
CA ARG A 219 10.79 -9.14 -1.89
C ARG A 219 9.72 -8.16 -2.39
N ALA A 220 9.78 -7.72 -3.65
CA ALA A 220 8.80 -6.81 -4.23
C ALA A 220 7.40 -7.43 -4.32
N THR A 221 7.30 -8.66 -4.82
CA THR A 221 6.07 -9.45 -4.91
C THR A 221 5.48 -9.72 -3.54
N LYS A 222 6.30 -10.10 -2.54
CA LYS A 222 5.84 -10.29 -1.16
C LYS A 222 5.27 -8.99 -0.57
N LYS A 223 5.92 -7.85 -0.83
CA LYS A 223 5.43 -6.53 -0.37
C LYS A 223 4.09 -6.19 -1.00
N ILE A 224 3.94 -6.36 -2.31
CA ILE A 224 2.69 -6.06 -3.03
C ILE A 224 1.57 -7.03 -2.63
N LEU A 225 1.86 -8.33 -2.55
CA LEU A 225 0.91 -9.34 -2.09
C LEU A 225 0.40 -9.02 -0.69
N SER A 226 1.29 -8.59 0.22
CA SER A 226 0.89 -8.14 1.55
C SER A 226 -0.08 -6.96 1.51
N TYR A 227 0.10 -5.96 0.62
CA TYR A 227 -0.85 -4.84 0.49
C TYR A 227 -2.22 -5.31 -0.04
N ILE A 228 -2.24 -6.25 -0.99
CA ILE A 228 -3.49 -6.82 -1.54
C ILE A 228 -4.23 -7.61 -0.47
N THR A 229 -3.52 -8.45 0.29
CA THR A 229 -4.11 -9.19 1.41
C THR A 229 -4.69 -8.24 2.45
N MET A 230 -4.01 -7.13 2.76
CA MET A 230 -4.54 -6.12 3.68
C MET A 230 -5.81 -5.47 3.13
N PHE A 231 -5.82 -5.09 1.86
CA PHE A 231 -7.02 -4.56 1.22
C PHE A 231 -8.19 -5.54 1.32
N ILE A 232 -7.95 -6.82 1.02
CA ILE A 232 -8.95 -7.89 1.12
C ILE A 232 -9.49 -8.03 2.54
N LEU A 233 -8.61 -8.11 3.54
CA LEU A 233 -9.01 -8.29 4.95
C LEU A 233 -9.80 -7.10 5.50
N GLN A 234 -9.45 -5.88 5.09
CA GLN A 234 -10.14 -4.66 5.52
C GLN A 234 -11.47 -4.45 4.79
N TRP A 235 -11.47 -4.64 3.47
CA TRP A 235 -12.56 -4.18 2.62
C TRP A 235 -13.58 -5.25 2.23
N ILE A 236 -13.25 -6.55 2.25
CA ILE A 236 -14.26 -7.60 2.01
C ILE A 236 -15.34 -7.62 3.10
N PRO A 237 -15.02 -7.66 4.42
CA PRO A 237 -16.04 -7.60 5.46
C PRO A 237 -16.89 -6.32 5.38
N MET A 238 -16.25 -5.20 5.02
CA MET A 238 -16.92 -3.93 4.81
C MET A 238 -17.88 -3.96 3.61
N SER A 239 -17.49 -4.58 2.51
CA SER A 239 -18.34 -4.80 1.34
C SER A 239 -19.50 -5.73 1.63
N ILE A 240 -19.31 -6.79 2.42
CA ILE A 240 -20.40 -7.68 2.87
C ILE A 240 -21.42 -6.86 3.69
N SER A 241 -20.95 -6.02 4.60
CA SER A 241 -21.81 -5.09 5.37
C SER A 241 -22.57 -4.13 4.44
N GLN A 242 -21.95 -3.58 3.41
CA GLN A 242 -22.66 -2.73 2.44
C GLN A 242 -23.64 -3.53 1.58
N GLY A 243 -23.28 -4.74 1.13
CA GLY A 243 -24.15 -5.61 0.34
C GLY A 243 -25.42 -6.01 1.09
N ALA A 244 -25.32 -6.29 2.39
CA ALA A 244 -26.47 -6.51 3.26
C ALA A 244 -27.40 -5.28 3.30
N ARG A 245 -26.82 -4.07 3.33
CA ARG A 245 -27.61 -2.84 3.29
C ARG A 245 -28.30 -2.59 1.95
N LEU A 246 -27.79 -3.13 0.84
CA LEU A 246 -28.46 -3.02 -0.46
C LEU A 246 -29.81 -3.75 -0.48
N VAL A 247 -29.93 -4.83 0.30
CA VAL A 247 -31.17 -5.57 0.50
C VAL A 247 -31.95 -5.10 1.73
N LEU A 248 -31.65 -3.89 2.23
CA LEU A 248 -32.29 -3.26 3.40
C LEU A 248 -32.16 -4.08 4.70
N ASN A 249 -31.13 -4.93 4.81
CA ASN A 249 -30.85 -5.67 6.03
C ASN A 249 -30.10 -4.76 7.04
N GLU A 250 -30.73 -4.51 8.18
CA GLU A 250 -30.18 -3.71 9.28
C GLU A 250 -29.95 -4.53 10.56
N GLU A 251 -29.79 -5.85 10.44
CA GLU A 251 -29.53 -6.74 11.59
C GLU A 251 -28.16 -6.47 12.24
N PRO A 252 -27.98 -6.79 13.53
CA PRO A 252 -26.74 -6.53 14.29
C PRO A 252 -25.46 -7.07 13.64
N TRP A 253 -25.53 -8.21 12.96
CA TRP A 253 -24.38 -8.82 12.30
C TRP A 253 -23.80 -7.93 11.18
N VAL A 254 -24.63 -7.11 10.52
CA VAL A 254 -24.22 -6.16 9.48
C VAL A 254 -23.26 -5.12 10.07
N TYR A 255 -23.54 -4.68 11.30
CA TYR A 255 -22.71 -3.74 12.05
C TYR A 255 -21.41 -4.41 12.54
N ILE A 256 -21.48 -5.68 12.95
CA ILE A 256 -20.30 -6.47 13.32
C ILE A 256 -19.34 -6.57 12.14
N MET A 257 -19.82 -6.94 10.94
CA MET A 257 -19.00 -7.01 9.72
C MET A 257 -18.36 -5.67 9.37
N GLY A 258 -19.11 -4.56 9.48
CA GLY A 258 -18.58 -3.22 9.26
C GLY A 258 -17.52 -2.81 10.29
N THR A 259 -17.62 -3.29 11.53
CA THR A 259 -16.65 -3.04 12.61
C THR A 259 -15.38 -3.85 12.43
N ILE A 260 -15.52 -5.10 12.01
CA ILE A 260 -14.41 -6.00 11.67
C ILE A 260 -13.57 -5.37 10.57
N GLY A 261 -14.19 -4.98 9.45
CA GLY A 261 -13.48 -4.35 8.32
C GLY A 261 -12.68 -3.12 8.75
N ARG A 262 -13.30 -2.20 9.50
CA ARG A 262 -12.61 -0.99 10.03
C ARG A 262 -11.43 -1.31 10.94
N SER A 263 -11.57 -2.31 11.80
CA SER A 263 -10.54 -2.66 12.80
C SER A 263 -9.31 -3.32 12.16
N PHE A 264 -9.50 -4.04 11.04
CA PHE A 264 -8.41 -4.74 10.35
C PHE A 264 -7.41 -3.79 9.67
N GLY A 265 -7.76 -2.53 9.39
CA GLY A 265 -6.79 -1.56 8.84
C GLY A 265 -5.58 -1.34 9.76
N GLY A 266 -5.83 -0.95 11.01
CA GLY A 266 -4.76 -0.68 11.99
C GLY A 266 -3.95 -1.92 12.37
N ILE A 267 -4.63 -3.05 12.59
CA ILE A 267 -3.97 -4.35 12.88
C ILE A 267 -3.15 -4.81 11.66
N GLY A 268 -3.72 -4.65 10.48
CA GLY A 268 -3.12 -5.01 9.21
C GLY A 268 -1.82 -4.25 8.95
N ASN A 269 -1.82 -2.94 9.16
CA ASN A 269 -0.60 -2.13 9.00
C ASN A 269 0.55 -2.61 9.90
N VAL A 270 0.27 -3.05 11.14
CA VAL A 270 1.29 -3.63 12.02
C VAL A 270 1.84 -4.92 11.44
N ILE A 271 0.95 -5.84 11.05
CA ILE A 271 1.34 -7.13 10.48
C ILE A 271 2.18 -6.91 9.22
N GLN A 272 1.73 -6.03 8.34
CA GLN A 272 2.44 -5.69 7.11
C GLN A 272 3.82 -5.06 7.39
N PHE A 273 3.89 -4.14 8.34
CA PHE A 273 5.15 -3.53 8.74
C PHE A 273 6.14 -4.56 9.26
N ILE A 274 5.69 -5.46 10.14
CA ILE A 274 6.52 -6.53 10.71
C ILE A 274 6.96 -7.53 9.63
N ILE A 275 6.09 -7.92 8.70
CA ILE A 275 6.43 -8.85 7.61
C ILE A 275 7.49 -8.25 6.67
N ASN A 276 7.43 -6.94 6.45
CA ASN A 276 8.27 -6.25 5.48
C ASN A 276 9.61 -5.81 6.07
N GLU A 277 9.64 -5.41 7.34
CA GLU A 277 10.80 -4.77 7.97
C GLU A 277 11.36 -5.57 9.16
N GLY A 278 10.62 -6.57 9.64
CA GLY A 278 10.99 -7.38 10.80
C GLY A 278 10.71 -6.69 12.14
N PHE A 279 11.05 -7.37 13.24
CA PHE A 279 10.85 -6.85 14.60
C PHE A 279 11.93 -5.85 15.03
N ILE A 280 13.12 -5.91 14.42
CA ILE A 280 14.29 -5.13 14.81
C ILE A 280 14.60 -4.11 13.71
N PRO A 281 14.77 -2.81 14.03
CA PRO A 281 15.18 -1.81 13.05
C PRO A 281 16.56 -2.15 12.50
N LYS A 282 16.71 -2.11 11.18
CA LYS A 282 17.97 -2.40 10.50
C LYS A 282 18.76 -1.11 10.28
N SER A 283 20.07 -1.18 10.52
CA SER A 283 21.00 -0.18 9.98
C SER A 283 21.03 -0.34 8.47
N TYR A 284 20.45 0.61 7.75
CA TYR A 284 20.82 0.79 6.36
C TYR A 284 22.17 1.50 6.36
N ASN A 285 23.26 0.73 6.33
CA ASN A 285 24.55 1.27 5.93
C ASN A 285 24.42 1.64 4.45
N ASN A 286 24.80 2.87 4.11
CA ASN A 286 24.84 3.35 2.72
C ASN A 286 25.70 2.46 1.80
N ASP A 287 26.48 1.54 2.39
CA ASP A 287 27.31 0.57 1.69
C ASP A 287 26.52 -0.43 0.84
N GLU A 288 25.27 -0.80 1.18
CA GLU A 288 24.49 -1.74 0.36
C GLU A 288 23.96 -1.08 -0.95
N LEU A 289 23.80 0.25 -0.94
CA LEU A 289 23.47 1.06 -2.12
C LEU A 289 24.74 1.46 -2.90
N LEU A 290 25.86 1.60 -2.20
CA LEU A 290 27.18 1.85 -2.78
C LEU A 290 27.81 0.58 -3.38
N GLU A 291 27.53 -0.62 -2.86
CA GLU A 291 27.95 -1.91 -3.43
C GLU A 291 27.21 -2.18 -4.72
N ASN A 292 25.89 -1.94 -4.77
CA ASN A 292 25.13 -2.02 -6.02
C ASN A 292 25.54 -0.93 -7.04
N SER A 293 26.08 0.20 -6.58
CA SER A 293 26.63 1.24 -7.47
C SER A 293 28.07 0.93 -7.92
N ARG A 294 28.92 0.37 -7.05
CA ARG A 294 30.29 -0.07 -7.38
C ARG A 294 30.29 -1.30 -8.28
N SER A 295 29.38 -2.25 -8.09
CA SER A 295 29.21 -3.37 -9.01
C SER A 295 28.73 -2.91 -10.39
N ASN A 296 27.91 -1.85 -10.44
CA ASN A 296 27.49 -1.23 -11.71
C ASN A 296 28.57 -0.37 -12.36
N ILE A 297 29.51 0.20 -11.61
CA ILE A 297 30.63 1.00 -12.17
C ILE A 297 31.72 0.08 -12.72
N ASN A 298 32.03 -1.03 -12.04
CA ASN A 298 33.04 -1.97 -12.53
C ASN A 298 32.59 -2.74 -13.79
N ASN A 299 31.28 -2.91 -14.01
CA ASN A 299 30.74 -3.59 -15.20
C ASN A 299 30.44 -2.66 -16.38
N ASN A 300 30.52 -1.33 -16.23
CA ASN A 300 30.14 -0.37 -17.28
C ASN A 300 31.32 0.29 -18.01
N ASN A 301 32.55 -0.15 -17.80
CA ASN A 301 33.70 0.42 -18.52
C ASN A 301 33.82 0.00 -20.00
N GLU A 302 32.85 -0.76 -20.55
CA GLU A 302 32.86 -1.10 -21.98
C GLU A 302 31.71 -0.56 -22.82
N ASN A 303 30.71 0.15 -22.29
CA ASN A 303 29.73 0.81 -23.17
C ASN A 303 29.29 2.21 -22.69
N LYS A 304 29.73 3.18 -23.49
CA LYS A 304 29.54 4.63 -23.43
C LYS A 304 28.06 5.02 -23.37
N ILE A 305 27.58 5.57 -22.23
CA ILE A 305 26.34 6.38 -22.20
C ILE A 305 26.52 7.63 -21.33
N VAL A 306 26.18 8.75 -21.98
CA VAL A 306 26.14 10.16 -21.62
C VAL A 306 25.80 10.49 -20.16
N ILE A 307 26.71 11.23 -19.53
CA ILE A 307 26.51 11.96 -18.27
C ILE A 307 25.65 13.19 -18.58
N ILE A 308 24.50 13.35 -17.91
CA ILE A 308 23.88 14.67 -17.73
C ILE A 308 23.99 15.04 -16.25
N SER A 309 24.76 16.10 -16.06
CA SER A 309 25.18 16.77 -14.83
C SER A 309 24.03 17.10 -13.89
N GLU A 310 24.25 16.87 -12.60
CA GLU A 310 23.68 17.69 -11.54
C GLU A 310 24.10 19.16 -11.76
N GLY A 311 23.14 20.07 -11.64
CA GLY A 311 23.38 21.51 -11.56
C GLY A 311 22.73 22.00 -10.28
N GLY A 312 23.54 22.45 -9.34
CA GLY A 312 23.11 22.90 -8.03
C GLY A 312 22.51 24.30 -8.02
N LYS A 313 21.50 24.48 -7.17
CA LYS A 313 21.40 25.46 -6.08
C LYS A 313 20.08 25.25 -5.34
#